data_AF-A0A2G9SSC0-F1
#
_entry.id   AF-A0A2G9SSC0-F1
#
_cell.length_a   1.000
_cell.length_b   1.000
_cell.length_c   1.000
_cell.angle_alpha   90.00
_cell.angle_beta   90.00
_cell.angle_gamma   90.00
#
_symmetry.space_group_name_H-M   'P 1'
#
loop_
_entity.id
_entity.type
_entity.pdbx_description
1 polymer ?
#
loop_
_entity_poly.entity_id
_entity_poly.type
_entity_poly.pdbx_seq_one_letter_code
_entity_poly.pdbx_strand_id
1 'polypeptide(L)'
;MRVNVKITSPTDFYFDNLASSEINGTLSTVVELEKKLPGYLEKAIVLQLDTEVCISGTSGSSLLLQCDSEHATIRLLQGKSNWANVYLIPHAFVPTRQGIYEDANLVFIGRAMVVPLSSFIVNS
;
A
#
# COMPACT_ATOMS: atom_id res chain seq x y z
N MET A 1 -1.51 9.39 8.89
CA MET A 1 -2.19 8.41 9.78
C MET A 1 -1.41 7.12 9.78
N ARG A 2 -1.10 6.52 10.95
CA ARG A 2 -0.40 5.23 11.03
C ARG A 2 -1.37 4.08 10.79
N VAL A 3 -0.92 3.06 10.08
CA VAL A 3 -1.71 1.85 9.80
C VAL A 3 -0.83 0.62 9.95
N ASN A 4 -1.45 -0.50 10.28
CA ASN A 4 -0.92 -1.84 10.16
C ASN A 4 -1.59 -2.51 8.96
N VAL A 5 -0.81 -3.15 8.10
CA VAL A 5 -1.27 -3.86 6.91
C VAL A 5 -1.01 -5.34 7.13
N LYS A 6 -2.07 -6.13 7.25
CA LYS A 6 -2.01 -7.58 7.43
C LYS A 6 -2.38 -8.29 6.13
N ILE A 7 -1.40 -8.91 5.49
CA ILE A 7 -1.57 -9.56 4.19
C ILE A 7 -2.14 -10.97 4.40
N THR A 8 -3.30 -11.26 3.81
CA THR A 8 -4.07 -12.49 4.06
C THR A 8 -4.16 -13.42 2.85
N SER A 9 -3.81 -12.93 1.66
CA SER A 9 -3.75 -13.74 0.43
C SER A 9 -2.58 -13.26 -0.42
N PRO A 10 -1.34 -13.51 0.02
CA PRO A 10 -0.16 -13.12 -0.73
C PRO A 10 -0.01 -14.01 -1.95
N THR A 11 0.39 -13.40 -3.06
CA THR A 11 0.80 -14.10 -4.27
C THR A 11 2.19 -14.71 -4.08
N ASP A 12 3.05 -14.03 -3.31
CA ASP A 12 4.43 -14.42 -3.00
C ASP A 12 4.66 -14.25 -1.48
N PHE A 13 4.72 -15.36 -0.72
CA PHE A 13 4.77 -15.33 0.76
C PHE A 13 6.16 -15.02 1.34
N TYR A 14 7.21 -14.87 0.52
CA TYR A 14 8.56 -14.72 1.04
C TYR A 14 8.98 -13.25 1.05
N PHE A 15 8.77 -12.61 2.19
CA PHE A 15 9.42 -11.35 2.53
C PHE A 15 10.80 -11.69 3.09
N ASP A 16 11.86 -11.32 2.38
CA ASP A 16 13.23 -11.73 2.72
C ASP A 16 13.65 -11.26 4.13
N ASN A 17 13.01 -10.20 4.65
CA ASN A 17 13.39 -9.53 5.88
C ASN A 17 12.26 -9.33 6.91
N LEU A 18 11.07 -9.92 6.72
CA LEU A 18 9.97 -9.81 7.69
C LEU A 18 9.70 -11.13 8.39
N ALA A 19 9.59 -11.08 9.72
CA ALA A 19 9.22 -12.23 10.54
C ALA A 19 7.71 -12.57 10.47
N SER A 20 6.88 -11.65 9.97
CA SER A 20 5.43 -11.80 9.84
C SER A 20 4.93 -11.12 8.55
N SER A 21 3.72 -11.49 8.09
CA SER A 21 3.04 -10.85 6.96
C SER A 21 2.35 -9.52 7.34
N GLU A 22 2.85 -8.86 8.39
CA GLU A 22 2.32 -7.62 8.93
C GLU A 22 3.33 -6.49 8.71
N ILE A 23 2.86 -5.40 8.11
CA ILE A 23 3.69 -4.27 7.72
C ILE A 23 3.10 -3.01 8.33
N ASN A 24 3.92 -2.23 9.02
CA ASN A 24 3.52 -0.94 9.57
C ASN A 24 4.00 0.20 8.69
N GLY A 25 3.20 1.26 8.64
CA GLY A 25 3.57 2.46 7.92
C GLY A 25 2.64 3.63 8.18
N THR A 26 2.89 4.72 7.46
CA THR A 26 2.12 5.96 7.53
C THR A 26 1.51 6.27 6.16
N LEU A 27 0.18 6.44 6.10
CA LEU A 27 -0.48 6.91 4.88
C LEU A 27 0.07 8.30 4.53
N SER A 28 0.56 8.44 3.30
CA SER A 28 1.25 9.64 2.81
C SER A 28 0.35 10.47 1.91
N THR A 29 -0.09 9.93 0.77
CA THR A 29 -0.89 10.68 -0.20
C THR A 29 -1.84 9.77 -0.98
N VAL A 30 -2.94 10.35 -1.48
CA VAL A 30 -3.81 9.71 -2.47
C VAL A 30 -3.19 9.94 -3.85
N VAL A 31 -3.18 8.91 -4.69
CA VAL A 31 -2.60 8.91 -6.04
C VAL A 31 -3.54 8.22 -7.03
N GLU A 32 -3.24 8.37 -8.31
CA GLU A 32 -3.90 7.65 -9.38
C GLU A 32 -3.07 6.43 -9.80
N LEU A 33 -3.75 5.31 -9.99
CA LEU A 33 -3.23 4.06 -10.50
C LEU A 33 -3.87 3.79 -11.86
N GLU A 34 -3.05 3.75 -12.91
CA GLU A 34 -3.47 3.26 -14.22
C GLU A 34 -3.39 1.74 -14.26
N LYS A 35 -4.51 1.10 -14.64
CA LYS A 35 -4.57 -0.34 -14.86
C LYS A 35 -4.04 -0.71 -16.24
N LYS A 36 -3.69 -1.99 -16.44
CA LYS A 36 -3.25 -2.56 -17.73
C LYS A 36 -4.07 -2.15 -18.97
N LEU A 37 -5.34 -1.75 -18.82
CA LEU A 37 -6.14 -1.17 -19.89
C LEU A 37 -5.97 0.36 -19.88
N PRO A 38 -5.35 0.96 -20.92
CA PRO A 38 -5.09 2.39 -20.97
C PRO A 38 -6.35 3.22 -20.77
N GLY A 39 -6.25 4.27 -19.94
CA GLY A 39 -7.36 5.18 -19.66
C GLY A 39 -8.30 4.78 -18.53
N TYR A 40 -8.04 3.66 -17.83
CA TYR A 40 -8.74 3.32 -16.60
C TYR A 40 -7.91 3.70 -15.36
N LEU A 41 -8.24 4.87 -14.79
CA LEU A 41 -7.60 5.41 -13.59
C LEU A 41 -8.41 5.06 -12.34
N GLU A 42 -7.73 4.51 -11.35
CA GLU A 42 -8.30 4.25 -10.03
C GLU A 42 -7.57 5.01 -8.93
N LYS A 43 -8.27 5.34 -7.85
CA LYS A 43 -7.66 5.96 -6.67
C LYS A 43 -6.94 4.91 -5.83
N ALA A 44 -5.72 5.23 -5.42
CA ALA A 44 -4.97 4.45 -4.46
C ALA A 44 -4.34 5.37 -3.39
N ILE A 45 -3.83 4.76 -2.32
CA ILE A 45 -3.14 5.48 -1.26
C ILE A 45 -1.71 4.97 -1.16
N VAL A 46 -0.74 5.88 -1.16
CA VAL A 46 0.66 5.57 -0.87
C VAL A 46 0.83 5.46 0.64
N LEU A 47 1.41 4.35 1.06
CA LEU A 47 1.84 4.06 2.42
C LEU A 47 3.37 4.10 2.47
N GLN A 48 3.94 4.98 3.29
CA GLN A 48 5.37 4.97 3.60
C GLN A 48 5.63 3.96 4.71
N LEU A 49 6.56 3.03 4.49
CA LEU A 49 6.85 1.96 5.42
C LEU A 49 7.79 2.41 6.53
N ASP A 50 7.59 1.87 7.74
CA ASP A 50 8.54 2.10 8.84
C ASP A 50 9.86 1.34 8.62
N THR A 51 9.82 0.27 7.84
CA THR A 51 10.97 -0.57 7.50
C THR A 51 10.87 -0.94 6.03
N GLU A 52 11.99 -0.85 5.31
CA GLU A 52 12.08 -1.31 3.93
C GLU A 52 11.71 -2.79 3.83
N VAL A 53 11.03 -3.15 2.75
CA VAL A 53 10.62 -4.53 2.48
C VAL A 53 11.28 -5.00 1.19
N CYS A 54 11.79 -6.24 1.21
CA CYS A 54 12.33 -6.92 0.04
C CYS A 54 11.49 -8.16 -0.26
N ILE A 55 11.07 -8.30 -1.52
CA ILE A 55 10.22 -9.38 -2.02
C ILE A 55 10.85 -9.91 -3.30
N SER A 56 11.29 -11.16 -3.29
CA SER A 56 11.86 -11.83 -4.47
C SER A 56 12.97 -11.00 -5.13
N GLY A 57 13.84 -10.37 -4.33
CA GLY A 57 14.95 -9.52 -4.80
C GLY A 57 14.55 -8.11 -5.25
N THR A 58 13.29 -7.71 -5.12
CA THR A 58 12.83 -6.33 -5.34
C THR A 58 12.60 -5.65 -4.00
N SER A 59 13.29 -4.55 -3.74
CA SER A 59 13.11 -3.75 -2.52
C SER A 59 12.35 -2.45 -2.74
N GLY A 60 11.65 -2.01 -1.69
CA GLY A 60 10.93 -0.75 -1.68
C GLY A 60 10.60 -0.26 -0.26
N SER A 61 10.50 1.05 -0.12
CA SER A 61 10.13 1.73 1.13
C SER A 61 8.67 2.18 1.18
N SER A 62 7.90 1.88 0.12
CA SER A 62 6.52 2.35 -0.04
C SER A 62 5.62 1.26 -0.61
N LEU A 63 4.38 1.23 -0.15
CA LEU A 63 3.31 0.41 -0.72
C LEU A 63 2.25 1.30 -1.34
N LEU A 64 1.58 0.77 -2.37
CA LEU A 64 0.38 1.35 -2.94
C LEU A 64 -0.82 0.48 -2.54
N LEU A 65 -1.79 1.12 -1.88
CA LEU A 65 -3.01 0.50 -1.37
C LEU A 65 -4.17 0.89 -2.29
N GLN A 66 -4.67 -0.07 -3.06
CA GLN A 66 -5.85 0.12 -3.88
C GLN A 66 -7.06 -0.49 -3.16
N CYS A 67 -7.91 0.36 -2.59
CA CYS A 67 -9.17 -0.06 -2.00
C CYS A 67 -10.19 -0.45 -3.08
N ASP A 68 -11.15 -1.32 -2.72
CA ASP A 68 -12.16 -1.83 -3.66
C ASP A 68 -13.09 -0.75 -4.27
N SER A 69 -13.12 0.47 -3.70
CA SER A 69 -13.93 1.59 -4.18
C SER A 69 -13.48 2.93 -3.59
N GLU A 70 -13.95 4.04 -4.16
CA GLU A 70 -13.73 5.37 -3.58
C GLU A 70 -14.33 5.50 -2.17
N HIS A 71 -15.53 4.93 -1.94
CA HIS A 71 -16.13 4.92 -0.60
C HIS A 71 -15.26 4.18 0.40
N ALA A 72 -14.64 3.07 -0.03
CA ALA A 72 -13.70 2.31 0.77
C ALA A 72 -12.44 3.15 1.10
N THR A 73 -11.90 3.87 0.13
CA THR A 73 -10.77 4.81 0.33
C THR A 73 -11.13 5.88 1.38
N ILE A 74 -12.29 6.51 1.26
CA ILE A 74 -12.76 7.54 2.21
C ILE A 74 -12.88 6.97 3.62
N ARG A 75 -13.47 5.77 3.78
CA ARG A 75 -13.58 5.11 5.08
C ARG A 75 -12.22 4.86 5.72
N LEU A 76 -11.23 4.45 4.93
CA LEU A 76 -9.88 4.25 5.42
C LEU A 76 -9.27 5.57 5.91
N LEU A 77 -9.40 6.65 5.14
CA LEU A 77 -8.94 7.99 5.54
C LEU A 77 -9.65 8.53 6.79
N GLN A 78 -10.87 8.07 7.07
CA GLN A 78 -11.61 8.35 8.30
C GLN A 78 -11.20 7.47 9.50
N GLY A 79 -10.13 6.67 9.37
CA GLY A 79 -9.63 5.83 10.46
C GLY A 79 -10.41 4.54 10.66
N LYS A 80 -11.14 4.04 9.65
CA LYS A 80 -11.79 2.73 9.68
C LYS A 80 -10.98 1.69 8.92
N SER A 81 -10.95 0.47 9.43
CA SER A 81 -10.28 -0.63 8.73
C SER A 81 -10.92 -0.94 7.39
N ASN A 82 -10.10 -1.38 6.43
CA ASN A 82 -10.57 -1.74 5.11
C ASN A 82 -9.69 -2.73 4.38
N TRP A 83 -10.26 -3.43 3.40
CA TRP A 83 -9.52 -4.28 2.49
C TRP A 83 -8.89 -3.47 1.36
N ALA A 84 -7.70 -3.87 0.94
CA ALA A 84 -7.02 -3.31 -0.22
C ALA A 84 -6.19 -4.38 -0.95
N ASN A 85 -6.05 -4.19 -2.26
CA ASN A 85 -4.95 -4.77 -3.02
C ASN A 85 -3.68 -3.99 -2.66
N VAL A 86 -2.59 -4.73 -2.44
CA VAL A 86 -1.33 -4.17 -1.99
C VAL A 86 -0.28 -4.40 -3.05
N TYR A 87 0.40 -3.33 -3.42
CA TYR A 87 1.49 -3.34 -4.38
C TYR A 87 2.75 -2.76 -3.74
N LEU A 88 3.92 -3.38 -3.96
CA LEU A 88 5.21 -2.76 -3.66
C LEU A 88 5.50 -1.71 -4.73
N ILE A 89 5.97 -0.54 -4.30
CA ILE A 89 6.61 0.44 -5.18
C ILE A 89 8.12 0.19 -5.11
N PRO A 90 8.75 -0.34 -6.18
CA PRO A 90 10.20 -0.57 -6.19
C PRO A 90 10.99 0.73 -6.06
N HIS A 91 12.17 0.72 -5.43
CA HIS A 91 13.03 1.92 -5.35
C HIS A 91 13.44 2.49 -6.71
N ALA A 92 13.62 1.61 -7.69
CA ALA A 92 13.97 2.00 -9.05
C ALA A 92 12.78 2.63 -9.81
N PHE A 93 11.57 2.53 -9.27
CA PHE A 93 10.37 3.05 -9.92
C PHE A 93 10.29 4.57 -9.74
N VAL A 94 10.14 5.26 -10.87
CA VAL A 94 9.85 6.69 -10.91
C VAL A 94 8.44 6.83 -11.49
N PRO A 95 7.49 7.47 -10.77
CA PRO A 95 6.16 7.69 -11.31
C PRO A 95 6.21 8.53 -12.58
N THR A 96 5.14 8.51 -13.38
CA THR A 96 5.07 9.35 -14.58
C THR A 96 5.23 10.83 -14.21
N ARG A 97 5.52 11.69 -15.19
CA ARG A 97 5.62 13.15 -14.95
C ARG A 97 4.34 13.76 -14.36
N GLN A 98 3.22 13.06 -14.45
CA GLN A 98 1.92 13.44 -13.90
C GLN A 98 1.65 12.85 -12.50
N GLY A 99 2.59 12.06 -11.96
CA GLY A 99 2.44 11.41 -10.65
C GLY A 99 1.55 10.16 -10.67
N ILE A 100 1.27 9.61 -11.86
CA ILE A 100 0.46 8.40 -12.04
C ILE A 100 1.35 7.17 -11.88
N TYR A 101 0.85 6.17 -11.17
CA TYR A 101 1.48 4.87 -11.04
C TYR A 101 0.86 3.92 -12.07
N GLU A 102 1.68 3.12 -12.75
CA GLU A 102 1.21 2.11 -13.69
C GLU A 102 1.30 0.73 -13.01
N ASP A 103 0.20 -0.02 -12.97
CA ASP A 103 0.16 -1.31 -12.28
C ASP A 103 1.20 -2.33 -12.79
N ALA A 104 1.56 -2.24 -14.07
CA ALA A 104 2.56 -3.08 -14.73
C ALA A 104 3.98 -2.91 -14.18
N ASN A 105 4.27 -1.76 -13.56
CA ASN A 105 5.58 -1.43 -12.99
C ASN A 105 5.62 -1.63 -11.46
N LEU A 106 4.53 -2.10 -10.87
CA LEU A 106 4.42 -2.41 -9.46
C LEU A 106 4.46 -3.92 -9.23
N VAL A 107 4.90 -4.34 -8.05
CA VAL A 107 4.86 -5.76 -7.66
C VAL A 107 3.59 -6.01 -6.87
N PHE A 108 2.66 -6.79 -7.41
CA PHE A 108 1.45 -7.17 -6.68
C PHE A 108 1.78 -8.16 -5.56
N ILE A 109 1.60 -7.72 -4.32
CA ILE A 109 1.91 -8.53 -3.14
C ILE A 109 0.73 -9.44 -2.80
N GLY A 110 -0.49 -8.91 -2.88
CA GLY A 110 -1.70 -9.66 -2.54
C GLY A 110 -2.81 -8.78 -1.98
N ARG A 111 -3.77 -9.42 -1.32
CA ARG A 111 -4.87 -8.74 -0.62
C ARG A 111 -4.58 -8.63 0.88
N ALA A 112 -4.85 -7.47 1.46
CA ALA A 112 -4.58 -7.20 2.86
C ALA A 112 -5.71 -6.43 3.56
N MET A 113 -5.85 -6.69 4.85
CA MET A 113 -6.62 -5.84 5.75
C MET A 113 -5.72 -4.70 6.22
N VAL A 114 -6.13 -3.47 5.97
CA VAL A 114 -5.47 -2.25 6.45
C VAL A 114 -6.22 -1.77 7.68
N VAL A 115 -5.51 -1.73 8.81
CA VAL A 115 -6.05 -1.37 10.13
C VAL A 115 -5.39 -0.07 10.58
N PRO A 116 -6.15 1.04 10.68
CA PRO A 116 -5.66 2.27 11.29
C PRO A 116 -5.22 2.02 12.73
N LEU A 117 -3.99 2.41 13.04
CA LEU A 117 -3.49 2.41 14.39
C LEU A 117 -3.96 3.72 15.01
N SER A 118 -4.90 3.63 15.95
CA SER A 118 -5.29 4.78 16.76
C SER A 118 -4.03 5.37 17.38
N SER A 119 -3.76 6.65 17.09
CA SER A 119 -2.81 7.43 17.87
C SER A 119 -3.31 7.38 19.31
N PHE A 120 -2.63 6.62 20.16
CA PHE A 120 -2.78 6.81 21.60
C PHE A 120 -2.46 8.28 21.84
N ILE A 121 -3.48 9.07 22.19
CA ILE A 121 -3.25 10.35 22.83
C ILE A 121 -2.63 9.95 24.17
N VAL A 122 -1.30 10.02 24.26
CA VAL A 122 -0.61 10.00 25.54
C VAL A 122 -0.97 11.34 26.18
N ASN A 123 -2.07 11.37 26.93
CA ASN A 123 -2.36 12.47 27.82
C ASN A 123 -1.17 12.56 28.79
N SER A 124 -0.32 13.55 28.57
CA SER A 124 0.77 13.96 29.46
C SER A 124 0.32 15.21 30.20
#